data_AF-A0A2D7RC68-F1
#
_entry.id   AF-A0A2D7RC68-F1
#
_cell.length_a   1.000
_cell.length_b   1.000
_cell.length_c   1.000
_cell.angle_alpha   90.00
_cell.angle_beta   90.00
_cell.angle_gamma   90.00
#
_symmetry.space_group_name_H-M   'P 1'
#
loop_
_entity.id
_entity.type
_entity.pdbx_description
1 polymer ?
#
loop_
_entity_poly.entity_id
_entity_poly.type
_entity_poly.pdbx_seq_one_letter_code
_entity_poly.pdbx_strand_id
1 'polypeptide(L)'
;DITATSLVSNQPISGPVYVKRLRGGVMADGFNTSLASVLGTFPNTTFSQNNAVIKITGVASRQVGIILAIFLIILGSTPHISQLFLHIPGAVLHAGTGLLFSMIAYTGLSIVRIQNHGKSFHVLAISCICAFALREVAPLIAADTFSFAEYSAIVLGFPVASGAIIAVILDRKMQSEDVRKTKG
;
A
#
# COMPACT_ATOMS: atom_id res chain seq x y z
N ASP A 1 -8.29 -3.53 -0.35
CA ASP A 1 -8.75 -3.88 -1.71
C ASP A 1 -9.77 -4.99 -1.81
N ILE A 2 -9.50 -6.18 -1.27
CA ILE A 2 -10.44 -7.34 -1.37
C ILE A 2 -11.87 -6.97 -0.93
N THR A 3 -12.03 -6.21 0.15
CA THR A 3 -13.33 -5.71 0.61
C THR A 3 -14.00 -4.77 -0.38
N ALA A 4 -13.23 -3.86 -0.99
CA ALA A 4 -13.73 -2.96 -2.03
C ALA A 4 -14.13 -3.73 -3.30
N THR A 5 -13.36 -4.75 -3.68
CA THR A 5 -13.73 -5.69 -4.75
C THR A 5 -15.02 -6.41 -4.43
N SER A 6 -15.24 -6.88 -3.20
CA SER A 6 -16.51 -7.47 -2.80
C SER A 6 -17.68 -6.50 -2.96
N LEU A 7 -17.52 -5.23 -2.57
CA LEU A 7 -18.54 -4.21 -2.75
C LEU A 7 -18.90 -3.98 -4.23
N VAL A 8 -17.91 -3.76 -5.09
CA VAL A 8 -18.17 -3.48 -6.52
C VAL A 8 -18.60 -4.71 -7.32
N SER A 9 -18.45 -5.92 -6.76
CA SER A 9 -18.86 -7.18 -7.39
C SER A 9 -20.13 -7.79 -6.77
N ASN A 10 -20.85 -7.03 -5.93
CA ASN A 10 -22.05 -7.49 -5.23
C ASN A 10 -21.83 -8.79 -4.43
N GLN A 11 -20.69 -8.88 -3.75
CA GLN A 11 -20.32 -10.02 -2.90
C GLN A 11 -20.42 -9.65 -1.42
N PRO A 12 -20.59 -10.64 -0.52
CA PRO A 12 -20.67 -10.38 0.91
C PRO A 12 -19.40 -9.69 1.46
N ILE A 13 -19.62 -8.72 2.34
CA ILE A 13 -18.58 -8.01 3.12
C ILE A 13 -18.53 -8.45 4.59
N SER A 14 -19.32 -9.45 4.96
CA SER A 14 -19.38 -10.05 6.29
C SER A 14 -19.68 -11.55 6.18
N GLY A 15 -19.50 -12.27 7.29
CA GLY A 15 -19.74 -13.71 7.36
C GLY A 15 -18.60 -14.59 6.83
N PRO A 16 -18.79 -15.92 6.83
CA PRO A 16 -17.73 -16.89 6.58
C PRO A 16 -17.16 -16.82 5.16
N VAL A 17 -17.99 -16.49 4.16
CA VAL A 17 -17.56 -16.35 2.76
C VAL A 17 -16.61 -15.16 2.60
N TYR A 18 -16.93 -14.02 3.22
CA TYR A 18 -16.08 -12.85 3.21
C TYR A 18 -14.71 -13.14 3.84
N VAL A 19 -14.70 -13.77 5.03
CA VAL A 19 -13.46 -14.13 5.74
C VAL A 19 -12.61 -15.11 4.91
N LYS A 20 -13.24 -16.08 4.24
CA LYS A 20 -12.54 -17.01 3.35
C LYS A 20 -11.88 -16.28 2.17
N ARG A 21 -12.58 -15.33 1.54
CA ARG A 21 -12.04 -14.50 0.44
C ARG A 21 -10.88 -13.64 0.93
N LEU A 22 -11.01 -13.02 2.10
CA LEU A 22 -9.97 -12.18 2.69
C LEU A 22 -8.70 -13.00 2.99
N ARG A 23 -8.83 -14.14 3.68
CA ARG A 23 -7.71 -15.04 3.98
C ARG A 23 -7.06 -15.58 2.72
N GLY A 24 -7.87 -16.04 1.76
CA GLY A 24 -7.37 -16.57 0.49
C GLY A 24 -6.64 -15.51 -0.34
N GLY A 25 -7.16 -14.28 -0.38
CA GLY A 25 -6.53 -13.17 -1.09
C GLY A 25 -5.21 -12.74 -0.46
N VAL A 26 -5.14 -12.62 0.87
CA VAL A 26 -3.88 -12.31 1.57
C VAL A 26 -2.84 -13.42 1.41
N MET A 27 -3.26 -14.69 1.48
CA MET A 27 -2.36 -15.82 1.25
C MET A 27 -1.82 -15.84 -0.19
N ALA A 28 -2.69 -15.57 -1.17
CA ALA A 28 -2.29 -15.45 -2.57
C ALA A 28 -1.31 -14.29 -2.79
N ASP A 29 -1.48 -13.16 -2.10
CA ASP A 29 -0.59 -12.00 -2.15
C ASP A 29 0.83 -12.35 -1.67
N GLY A 30 0.92 -12.98 -0.49
CA GLY A 30 2.20 -13.41 0.07
C GLY A 30 2.89 -14.49 -0.76
N PHE A 31 2.11 -15.46 -1.28
CA PHE A 31 2.63 -16.48 -2.19
C PHE A 31 3.15 -15.87 -3.49
N ASN A 32 2.41 -14.94 -4.10
CA ASN A 32 2.79 -14.27 -5.34
C ASN A 32 4.05 -13.41 -5.13
N THR A 33 4.16 -12.69 -4.01
CA THR A 33 5.38 -11.94 -3.66
C THR A 33 6.59 -12.86 -3.44
N SER A 34 6.39 -14.04 -2.83
CA SER A 34 7.46 -15.03 -2.65
C SER A 34 7.93 -15.57 -4.00
N LEU A 35 7.00 -15.91 -4.89
CA LEU A 35 7.30 -16.36 -6.25
C LEU A 35 8.00 -15.25 -7.07
N ALA A 36 7.50 -14.02 -6.98
CA ALA A 36 8.12 -12.83 -7.58
C ALA A 36 9.58 -12.67 -7.17
N SER A 37 9.87 -12.82 -5.87
CA SER A 37 11.23 -12.72 -5.33
C SER A 37 12.16 -13.80 -5.90
N VAL A 38 11.68 -15.04 -6.06
CA VAL A 38 12.44 -16.14 -6.70
C VAL A 38 12.72 -15.85 -8.18
N LEU A 39 11.78 -15.19 -8.86
CA LEU A 39 11.92 -14.78 -10.28
C LEU A 39 12.67 -13.45 -10.46
N GLY A 40 13.19 -12.85 -9.38
CA GLY A 40 13.99 -11.63 -9.44
C GLY A 40 13.20 -10.33 -9.66
N THR A 41 11.89 -10.33 -9.39
CA THR A 41 11.04 -9.12 -9.43
C THR A 41 10.68 -8.62 -8.03
N PHE A 42 10.17 -7.39 -7.97
CA PHE A 42 9.81 -6.75 -6.71
C PHE A 42 8.54 -7.36 -6.09
N PRO A 43 8.39 -7.28 -4.74
CA PRO A 43 7.13 -7.58 -4.07
C PRO A 43 5.96 -6.82 -4.72
N ASN A 44 4.83 -7.50 -4.89
CA ASN A 44 3.64 -6.93 -5.50
C ASN A 44 2.41 -7.14 -4.61
N THR A 45 1.37 -6.36 -4.87
CA THR A 45 0.09 -6.51 -4.18
C THR A 45 -1.09 -6.24 -5.09
N THR A 46 -2.31 -6.42 -4.60
CA THR A 46 -3.53 -6.14 -5.35
C THR A 46 -3.60 -4.68 -5.82
N PHE A 47 -3.95 -4.46 -7.09
CA PHE A 47 -4.16 -3.11 -7.63
C PHE A 47 -5.60 -2.63 -7.39
N SER A 48 -5.76 -1.59 -6.57
CA SER A 48 -7.07 -1.02 -6.23
C SER A 48 -7.82 -0.44 -7.44
N GLN A 49 -7.09 -0.05 -8.50
CA GLN A 49 -7.62 0.51 -9.74
C GLN A 49 -8.57 -0.46 -10.47
N ASN A 50 -8.39 -1.77 -10.31
CA ASN A 50 -9.27 -2.78 -10.90
C ASN A 50 -10.72 -2.63 -10.45
N ASN A 51 -10.93 -2.12 -9.22
CA ASN A 51 -12.28 -1.88 -8.70
C ASN A 51 -13.00 -0.77 -9.46
N ALA A 52 -12.28 0.24 -9.97
CA ALA A 52 -12.87 1.30 -10.79
C ALA A 52 -13.36 0.75 -12.14
N VAL A 53 -12.56 -0.12 -12.78
CA VAL A 53 -12.94 -0.78 -14.04
C VAL A 53 -14.17 -1.66 -13.84
N ILE A 54 -14.21 -2.48 -12.79
CA ILE A 54 -15.37 -3.33 -12.46
C ILE A 54 -16.61 -2.46 -12.23
N LYS A 55 -16.48 -1.34 -11.51
CA LYS A 55 -17.59 -0.43 -11.24
C LYS A 55 -18.19 0.19 -12.51
N ILE A 56 -17.35 0.54 -13.49
CA ILE A 56 -17.80 1.16 -14.75
C ILE A 56 -18.35 0.10 -15.71
N THR A 57 -17.71 -1.05 -15.81
CA THR A 57 -18.09 -2.12 -16.75
C THR A 57 -19.20 -3.02 -16.24
N GLY A 58 -19.38 -3.10 -14.91
CA GLY A 58 -20.26 -4.08 -14.26
C GLY A 58 -19.75 -5.52 -14.31
N VAL A 59 -18.55 -5.77 -14.85
CA VAL A 59 -18.03 -7.12 -15.09
C VAL A 59 -16.98 -7.49 -14.04
N ALA A 60 -17.35 -8.38 -13.12
CA ALA A 60 -16.47 -8.96 -12.11
C ALA A 60 -16.12 -10.44 -12.39
N SER A 61 -15.91 -10.80 -13.66
CA SER A 61 -15.67 -12.19 -14.09
C SER A 61 -14.21 -12.64 -13.86
N ARG A 62 -14.04 -13.82 -13.26
CA ARG A 62 -12.72 -14.45 -13.09
C ARG A 62 -12.05 -14.76 -14.43
N GLN A 63 -12.83 -15.07 -15.47
CA GLN A 63 -12.30 -15.39 -16.80
C GLN A 63 -11.57 -14.19 -17.42
N VAL A 64 -12.11 -12.98 -17.25
CA VAL A 64 -11.47 -11.74 -17.71
C VAL A 64 -10.10 -11.57 -17.04
N GLY A 65 -10.02 -11.83 -15.73
CA GLY A 65 -8.76 -11.80 -14.99
C GLY A 65 -7.72 -12.81 -15.50
N ILE A 66 -8.15 -14.03 -15.84
CA ILE A 66 -7.26 -15.07 -16.38
C ILE A 66 -6.75 -14.69 -17.77
N ILE A 67 -7.63 -14.21 -18.65
CA ILE A 67 -7.26 -13.76 -20.00
C ILE A 67 -6.26 -12.61 -19.90
N LEU A 68 -6.51 -11.63 -19.01
CA LEU A 68 -5.59 -10.52 -18.78
C LEU A 68 -4.22 -10.99 -18.25
N ALA A 69 -4.20 -11.95 -17.33
CA ALA A 69 -2.95 -12.51 -16.82
C ALA A 69 -2.12 -13.19 -17.92
N ILE A 70 -2.75 -14.03 -18.76
CA ILE A 70 -2.10 -14.68 -19.89
C ILE A 70 -1.59 -13.63 -20.89
N PHE A 71 -2.42 -12.63 -21.20
CA PHE A 71 -2.04 -11.53 -22.07
C PHE A 71 -0.80 -10.78 -21.54
N LEU A 72 -0.76 -10.46 -20.25
CA LEU A 72 0.39 -9.79 -19.63
C LEU A 72 1.65 -10.65 -19.62
N ILE A 73 1.53 -11.98 -19.45
CA ILE A 73 2.66 -12.91 -19.56
C ILE A 73 3.23 -12.88 -20.98
N ILE A 74 2.38 -12.96 -22.00
CA ILE A 74 2.82 -12.89 -23.40
C ILE A 74 3.47 -11.55 -23.70
N LEU A 75 2.83 -10.45 -23.27
CA LEU A 75 3.30 -9.09 -23.52
C LEU A 75 4.64 -8.82 -22.81
N GLY A 76 4.81 -9.27 -21.58
CA GLY A 76 6.05 -9.15 -20.81
C GLY A 76 7.17 -10.09 -21.30
N SER A 77 6.82 -11.23 -21.89
CA SER A 77 7.80 -12.18 -22.47
C SER A 77 8.25 -11.79 -23.88
N THR A 78 7.64 -10.76 -24.49
CA THR A 78 7.94 -10.33 -25.86
C THR A 78 8.99 -9.21 -25.84
N PRO A 79 10.24 -9.45 -26.31
CA PRO A 79 11.32 -8.45 -26.20
C PRO A 79 11.05 -7.15 -26.96
N HIS A 80 10.28 -7.21 -28.04
CA HIS A 80 9.95 -6.04 -28.86
C HIS A 80 9.09 -5.03 -28.07
N ILE A 81 8.23 -5.55 -27.19
CA ILE A 81 7.43 -4.71 -26.30
C ILE A 81 8.34 -4.01 -25.28
N SER A 82 9.30 -4.73 -24.68
CA SER A 82 10.28 -4.13 -23.77
C SER A 82 11.07 -3.00 -24.44
N GLN A 83 11.43 -3.15 -25.72
CA GLN A 83 12.09 -2.09 -26.48
C GLN A 83 11.20 -0.87 -26.67
N LEU A 84 9.90 -1.06 -26.93
CA LEU A 84 8.95 0.05 -27.03
C LEU A 84 8.90 0.86 -25.73
N PHE A 85 8.92 0.20 -24.57
CA PHE A 85 8.94 0.87 -23.27
C PHE A 85 10.18 1.77 -23.08
N LEU A 86 11.34 1.39 -23.62
CA LEU A 86 12.56 2.20 -23.56
C LEU A 86 12.47 3.49 -24.41
N HIS A 87 11.59 3.53 -25.40
CA HIS A 87 11.38 4.71 -26.25
C HIS A 87 10.36 5.69 -25.65
N ILE A 88 9.70 5.34 -24.54
CA ILE A 88 8.76 6.24 -23.88
C ILE A 88 9.54 7.41 -23.27
N PRO A 89 9.22 8.68 -23.61
CA PRO A 89 9.90 9.83 -23.05
C PRO A 89 9.78 9.85 -21.52
N GLY A 90 10.87 10.22 -20.84
CA GLY A 90 10.87 10.30 -19.37
C GLY A 90 9.75 11.17 -18.80
N ALA A 91 9.37 12.25 -19.50
CA ALA A 91 8.25 13.11 -19.10
C ALA A 91 6.92 12.34 -18.96
N VAL A 92 6.65 11.37 -19.84
CA VAL A 92 5.43 10.55 -19.80
C VAL A 92 5.49 9.56 -18.63
N LEU A 93 6.66 8.95 -18.41
CA LEU A 93 6.87 8.04 -17.27
C LEU A 93 6.69 8.77 -15.94
N HIS A 94 7.31 9.95 -15.79
CA HIS A 94 7.17 10.75 -14.58
C HIS A 94 5.73 11.23 -14.36
N ALA A 95 5.01 11.61 -15.41
CA ALA A 95 3.60 11.97 -15.32
C ALA A 95 2.74 10.77 -14.85
N GLY A 96 2.97 9.59 -15.42
CA GLY A 96 2.30 8.35 -15.00
C GLY A 96 2.58 8.02 -13.53
N THR A 97 3.85 8.04 -13.13
CA THR A 97 4.25 7.83 -11.73
C THR A 97 3.66 8.88 -10.79
N GLY A 98 3.60 10.15 -11.20
CA GLY A 98 2.97 11.23 -10.44
C GLY A 98 1.47 11.00 -10.19
N LEU A 99 0.75 10.48 -11.20
CA LEU A 99 -0.66 10.08 -11.04
C LEU A 99 -0.82 8.93 -10.04
N LEU A 100 0.06 7.92 -10.09
CA LEU A 100 0.04 6.81 -9.14
C LEU A 100 0.27 7.31 -7.70
N PHE A 101 1.27 8.15 -7.46
CA PHE A 101 1.52 8.71 -6.13
C PHE A 101 0.39 9.62 -5.65
N SER A 102 -0.22 10.41 -6.54
CA SER A 102 -1.38 11.24 -6.20
C SER A 102 -2.57 10.39 -5.77
N MET A 103 -2.80 9.26 -6.45
CA MET A 103 -3.88 8.33 -6.11
C MET A 103 -3.62 7.63 -4.77
N ILE A 104 -2.37 7.26 -4.47
CA ILE A 104 -1.97 6.72 -3.17
C ILE A 104 -2.24 7.75 -2.06
N ALA A 105 -1.80 9.00 -2.24
CA ALA A 105 -2.02 10.07 -1.28
C ALA A 105 -3.52 10.35 -1.05
N TYR A 106 -4.31 10.43 -2.12
CA TYR A 106 -5.76 10.60 -2.05
C TYR A 106 -6.44 9.46 -1.29
N THR A 107 -6.06 8.22 -1.59
CA THR A 107 -6.62 7.03 -0.92
C THR A 107 -6.30 7.03 0.57
N GLY A 108 -5.05 7.33 0.94
CA GLY A 108 -4.64 7.46 2.35
C GLY A 108 -5.44 8.52 3.10
N LEU A 109 -5.61 9.71 2.50
CA LEU A 109 -6.38 10.79 3.11
C LEU A 109 -7.88 10.45 3.23
N SER A 110 -8.44 9.76 2.23
CA SER A 110 -9.82 9.30 2.26
C SER A 110 -10.08 8.33 3.42
N ILE A 111 -9.15 7.40 3.68
CA ILE A 111 -9.23 6.47 4.83
C ILE A 111 -9.27 7.25 6.15
N VAL A 112 -8.39 8.24 6.31
CA VAL A 112 -8.33 9.08 7.53
C VAL A 112 -9.60 9.90 7.70
N ARG A 113 -10.21 10.38 6.61
CA ARG A 113 -11.47 11.13 6.63
C ARG A 113 -12.66 10.29 7.06
N ILE A 114 -12.67 8.99 6.81
CA ILE A 114 -13.80 8.12 7.22
C ILE A 114 -13.76 7.84 8.73
N GLN A 115 -12.59 7.94 9.36
CA GLN A 115 -12.41 7.78 10.79
C GLN A 115 -12.66 9.09 11.56
N ASN A 116 -12.68 9.03 12.90
CA ASN A 116 -12.94 10.19 13.76
C ASN A 116 -12.04 11.37 13.36
N HIS A 117 -12.65 12.39 12.75
CA HIS A 117 -11.98 13.39 11.90
C HIS A 117 -10.86 14.14 12.61
N GLY A 118 -11.03 14.46 13.90
CA GLY A 118 -10.02 15.17 14.68
C GLY A 118 -8.81 14.29 14.96
N LYS A 119 -9.00 13.20 15.70
CA LYS A 119 -7.90 12.38 16.22
C LYS A 119 -7.08 11.71 15.13
N SER A 120 -7.76 11.14 14.13
CA SER A 120 -7.10 10.42 13.03
C SER A 120 -6.22 11.35 12.19
N PHE A 121 -6.66 12.60 11.99
CA PHE A 121 -5.87 13.60 11.29
C PHE A 121 -4.66 14.07 12.10
N HIS A 122 -4.78 14.21 13.44
CA HIS A 122 -3.64 14.54 14.30
C HIS A 122 -2.59 13.43 14.29
N VAL A 123 -3.01 12.16 14.41
CA VAL A 123 -2.11 11.00 14.32
C VAL A 123 -1.36 11.01 12.98
N LEU A 124 -2.08 11.20 11.88
CA LEU A 124 -1.48 11.29 10.54
C LEU A 124 -0.45 12.43 10.47
N ALA A 125 -0.83 13.64 10.86
CA ALA A 125 0.04 14.82 10.76
C ALA A 125 1.32 14.67 11.59
N ILE A 126 1.19 14.26 12.86
CA ILE A 126 2.33 14.09 13.76
C ILE A 126 3.24 12.97 13.24
N SER A 127 2.65 11.82 12.84
CA SER A 127 3.44 10.70 12.33
C SER A 127 4.22 11.04 11.06
N CYS A 128 3.63 11.79 10.13
CA CYS A 128 4.31 12.26 8.92
C CYS A 128 5.47 13.22 9.25
N ILE A 129 5.22 14.23 10.08
CA ILE A 129 6.26 15.21 10.44
C ILE A 129 7.44 14.52 11.11
N CYS A 130 7.17 13.65 12.09
CA CYS A 130 8.22 12.89 12.77
C CYS A 130 8.97 11.97 11.81
N ALA A 131 8.28 11.27 10.90
CA ALA A 131 8.93 10.38 9.94
C ALA A 131 9.91 11.10 9.00
N PHE A 132 9.53 12.28 8.50
CA PHE A 132 10.43 13.11 7.69
C PHE A 132 11.58 13.68 8.52
N ALA A 133 11.34 14.08 9.77
CA ALA A 133 12.43 14.50 10.66
C ALA A 133 13.43 13.36 10.95
N LEU A 134 12.95 12.14 11.18
CA LEU A 134 13.80 10.96 11.40
C LEU A 134 14.66 10.64 10.18
N ARG A 135 14.13 10.82 8.97
CA ARG A 135 14.90 10.62 7.73
C ARG A 135 16.14 11.51 7.68
N GLU A 136 16.04 12.76 8.09
CA GLU A 136 17.19 13.69 8.10
C GLU A 136 18.21 13.37 9.20
N VAL A 137 17.77 12.69 10.26
CA VAL A 137 18.64 12.23 11.37
C VAL A 137 19.36 10.91 11.02
N ALA A 138 18.80 10.10 10.12
CA ALA A 138 19.35 8.78 9.77
C ALA A 138 20.82 8.81 9.25
N PRO A 139 21.24 9.76 8.40
CA PRO A 139 22.65 9.90 8.00
C PRO A 139 23.58 10.23 9.18
N LEU A 140 23.09 10.97 10.18
CA LEU A 140 23.85 11.36 11.37
C LEU A 140 24.08 10.15 12.31
N ILE A 141 23.10 9.24 12.38
CA ILE A 141 23.20 7.97 13.11
C ILE A 141 24.20 7.02 12.42
N ALA A 142 24.19 7.01 11.08
CA ALA A 142 25.10 6.18 10.28
C ALA A 142 26.57 6.66 10.32
N ALA A 143 26.82 7.92 10.67
CA ALA A 143 28.16 8.52 10.74
C ALA A 143 28.90 8.21 12.07
N ASP A 144 28.78 6.99 12.59
CA ASP A 144 29.60 6.43 13.68
C ASP A 144 29.49 7.10 15.08
N THR A 145 28.48 7.93 15.32
CA THR A 145 28.28 8.54 16.67
C THR A 145 27.65 7.58 17.68
N PHE A 146 26.95 6.55 17.20
CA PHE A 146 26.35 5.51 18.02
C PHE A 146 26.54 4.16 17.32
N SER A 147 26.98 3.12 18.04
CA SER A 147 27.06 1.73 17.56
C SER A 147 25.65 1.13 17.37
N PHE A 148 24.80 1.79 16.59
CA PHE A 148 23.48 1.31 16.24
C PHE A 148 23.60 0.39 15.02
N ALA A 149 22.98 -0.79 15.10
CA ALA A 149 23.00 -1.78 14.03
C ALA A 149 22.54 -1.13 12.70
N GLU A 150 23.27 -1.37 11.61
CA GLU A 150 23.03 -0.86 10.25
C GLU A 150 21.55 -0.92 9.81
N TYR A 151 20.85 -1.99 10.21
CA TYR A 151 19.43 -2.18 9.94
C TYR A 151 18.51 -1.13 10.58
N SER A 152 18.89 -0.56 11.72
CA SER A 152 18.12 0.50 12.38
C SER A 152 18.15 1.80 11.58
N ALA A 153 19.28 2.16 10.96
CA ALA A 153 19.40 3.32 10.10
C ALA A 153 18.54 3.17 8.84
N ILE A 154 18.47 1.95 8.28
CA ILE A 154 17.61 1.64 7.13
C ILE A 154 16.12 1.81 7.50
N VAL A 155 15.68 1.26 8.63
CA VAL A 155 14.28 1.32 9.06
C VAL A 155 13.86 2.74 9.45
N LEU A 156 14.72 3.46 10.20
CA LEU A 156 14.45 4.83 10.64
C LEU A 156 14.54 5.83 9.48
N GLY A 157 15.43 5.56 8.52
CA GLY A 157 15.62 6.36 7.31
C GLY A 157 14.53 6.21 6.26
N PHE A 158 13.61 5.23 6.40
CA PHE A 158 12.48 5.05 5.50
C PHE A 158 11.19 5.67 6.09
N PRO A 159 10.75 6.86 5.62
CA PRO A 159 9.66 7.62 6.25
C PRO A 159 8.34 6.85 6.34
N VAL A 160 8.06 5.97 5.38
CA VAL A 160 6.81 5.20 5.37
C VAL A 160 6.79 4.20 6.53
N ALA A 161 7.89 3.49 6.78
CA ALA A 161 7.97 2.52 7.87
C ALA A 161 8.02 3.22 9.23
N SER A 162 8.90 4.21 9.40
CA SER A 162 9.01 4.96 10.66
C SER A 162 7.71 5.70 11.01
N GLY A 163 7.08 6.34 10.02
CA GLY A 163 5.77 6.98 10.19
C GLY A 163 4.67 6.01 10.59
N ALA A 164 4.60 4.83 9.95
CA ALA A 164 3.61 3.81 10.32
C ALA A 164 3.78 3.33 11.77
N ILE A 165 5.01 3.10 12.22
CA ILE A 165 5.31 2.71 13.62
C ILE A 165 4.85 3.81 14.58
N ILE A 166 5.20 5.06 14.30
CA ILE A 166 4.83 6.22 15.13
C ILE A 166 3.30 6.37 15.18
N ALA A 167 2.62 6.24 14.03
CA ALA A 167 1.16 6.32 13.95
C ALA A 167 0.48 5.26 14.82
N VAL A 168 0.94 4.00 14.77
CA VAL A 168 0.39 2.90 15.59
C VAL A 168 0.57 3.17 17.10
N ILE A 169 1.73 3.70 17.50
CA ILE A 169 2.01 4.02 18.91
C ILE A 169 1.11 5.17 19.38
N LEU A 170 0.98 6.22 18.58
CA LEU A 170 0.15 7.39 18.89
C LEU A 170 -1.33 7.02 18.98
N ASP A 171 -1.85 6.27 18.00
CA ASP A 171 -3.24 5.83 17.98
C ASP A 171 -3.59 5.00 19.24
N ARG A 172 -2.71 4.06 19.61
CA ARG A 172 -2.88 3.26 20.84
C ARG A 172 -2.91 4.09 22.11
N LYS A 173 -2.01 5.07 22.24
CA LYS A 173 -1.98 5.97 23.42
C LYS A 173 -3.26 6.79 23.50
N MET A 174 -3.70 7.40 22.40
CA MET A 174 -4.91 8.21 22.35
C MET A 174 -6.17 7.39 22.69
N GLN A 175 -6.26 6.14 22.23
CA GLN A 175 -7.36 5.25 22.59
C GLN A 175 -7.37 4.91 24.10
N SER A 176 -6.20 4.70 24.71
CA SER A 176 -6.12 4.40 26.15
C SER A 176 -6.55 5.56 27.04
N GLU A 177 -6.32 6.80 26.61
CA GLU A 177 -6.76 8.00 27.34
C GLU A 177 -8.29 8.19 27.29
N ASP A 178 -8.93 7.87 26.16
CA ASP A 178 -10.39 7.91 26.05
C ASP A 178 -11.08 6.89 26.96
N VAL A 179 -10.53 5.68 27.05
CA VAL A 179 -11.05 4.63 27.96
C VAL A 179 -10.90 5.04 29.43
N ARG A 180 -9.86 5.81 29.75
CA ARG A 180 -9.64 6.33 31.12
C ARG A 180 -10.62 7.45 31.47
N LYS A 181 -10.90 8.35 30.53
CA LYS A 181 -11.86 9.47 30.69
C LYS A 181 -13.33 9.03 30.75
N THR A 182 -13.67 7.86 30.22
CA THR A 182 -15.04 7.31 30.28
C THR A 182 -15.31 6.48 31.53
N LYS A 183 -14.27 6.16 32.32
CA LYS A 183 -14.36 5.34 33.54
C LYS A 183 -14.18 6.14 34.85
N GLY A 184 -13.82 7.42 34.77
CA GLY A 184 -13.71 8.33 35.92
C GLY A 184 -14.78 9.41 35.83
#